data_AF-A0A4Y7UG07-F1
#
_entry.id   AF-A0A4Y7UG07-F1
#
_cell.length_a   1.000
_cell.length_b   1.000
_cell.length_c   1.000
_cell.angle_alpha   90.00
_cell.angle_beta   90.00
_cell.angle_gamma   90.00
#
_symmetry.space_group_name_H-M   'P 1'
#
loop_
_entity.id
_entity.type
_entity.pdbx_description
1 polymer ?
#
loop_
_entity_poly.entity_id
_entity_poly.type
_entity_poly.pdbx_seq_one_letter_code
_entity_poly.pdbx_strand_id
1 'polypeptide(L)'
;MKKQNRKKVLSKVFLMLLATIAFSCQDTTMEEAEATATVKKEQNFKKMTAAATSGLARRWAPIHYRDVDATGTYAEGGKSDYITAINYDNDWNGENNWNNLPAYANSLAAHCYYSVVESNTHWFITYAFFSPRDWTDNALLYQLDQHENDLEGVLMIVEKNGSAYGALKGAVTVSHSDFFSYTPSGSSFVSGLESIDGTLQMRDYNGELHPVTAQDSKGHSLKAWPQHDIDGDGIIYYPSASGVAQVPADNYDNYVEYKLVDIFETGGLWDQRFNTQLFSSPGGGFTGNDFKTGGANAPWAWNDGNDAIVQGGEFATDPAKLADNYFDGVGNFSRIYTDNKYNANAGGIVTVYQNCNYTGYAIALPAGNYTLAQLKSYGIVNDDLSSVRLENGYKITLYQNDNFGGESVVITGNNGCLGNFNDKASSVKISTL
;
A
#
# COMPACT_ATOMS: atom_id res chain seq x y z
N MET A 1 -23.26 67.13 51.33
CA MET A 1 -22.07 67.74 50.68
C MET A 1 -22.08 67.27 49.22
N LYS A 2 -22.58 68.06 48.24
CA LYS A 2 -21.83 68.99 47.36
C LYS A 2 -20.53 68.35 46.81
N LYS A 3 -20.25 68.22 45.51
CA LYS A 3 -20.78 68.88 44.29
C LYS A 3 -20.35 68.08 43.03
N GLN A 4 -21.25 68.00 42.06
CA GLN A 4 -20.96 67.79 40.63
C GLN A 4 -20.14 68.94 40.03
N ASN A 5 -19.46 68.71 38.90
CA ASN A 5 -19.50 69.69 37.80
C ASN A 5 -19.22 69.08 36.41
N ARG A 6 -20.21 69.27 35.53
CA ARG A 6 -20.20 69.13 34.06
C ARG A 6 -19.54 70.33 33.39
N LYS A 7 -18.98 70.14 32.19
CA LYS A 7 -19.04 71.03 31.00
C LYS A 7 -18.70 70.18 29.76
N LYS A 8 -19.23 70.31 28.54
CA LYS A 8 -20.33 71.09 27.93
C LYS A 8 -20.61 70.44 26.56
N VAL A 9 -21.86 70.47 26.15
CA VAL A 9 -22.41 70.09 24.83
C VAL A 9 -22.04 71.14 23.77
N LEU A 10 -21.85 70.74 22.51
CA LEU A 10 -22.41 71.48 21.37
C LEU A 10 -22.67 70.56 20.16
N SER A 11 -23.92 70.58 19.72
CA SER A 11 -24.51 69.92 18.55
C SER A 11 -24.34 70.80 17.31
N LYS A 12 -24.09 70.19 16.13
CA LYS A 12 -24.47 70.75 14.82
C LYS A 12 -24.88 69.64 13.85
N VAL A 13 -26.11 69.81 13.35
CA VAL A 13 -26.78 69.09 12.25
C VAL A 13 -26.27 69.62 10.91
N PHE A 14 -26.11 68.76 9.89
CA PHE A 14 -26.21 69.13 8.46
C PHE A 14 -26.38 67.83 7.61
N LEU A 15 -27.60 67.50 7.19
CA LEU A 15 -28.26 67.78 5.89
C LEU A 15 -27.93 66.73 4.80
N MET A 16 -28.93 65.89 4.49
CA MET A 16 -29.01 65.04 3.30
C MET A 16 -28.93 65.90 2.03
N LEU A 17 -28.19 65.41 1.02
CA LEU A 17 -28.38 65.81 -0.36
C LEU A 17 -28.52 64.56 -1.23
N LEU A 18 -29.72 64.38 -1.80
CA LEU A 18 -29.99 63.50 -2.94
C LEU A 18 -29.18 63.98 -4.15
N ALA A 19 -28.48 63.07 -4.81
CA ALA A 19 -28.01 63.27 -6.17
C ALA A 19 -28.51 62.10 -7.03
N THR A 20 -29.55 62.39 -7.82
CA THR A 20 -29.95 61.58 -8.98
C THR A 20 -28.99 61.90 -10.13
N ILE A 21 -28.25 60.91 -10.61
CA ILE A 21 -27.59 60.95 -11.92
C ILE A 21 -28.05 59.73 -12.69
N ALA A 22 -28.60 59.97 -13.88
CA ALA A 22 -29.10 58.96 -14.79
C ALA A 22 -28.09 58.70 -15.93
N PHE A 23 -28.06 57.43 -16.35
CA PHE A 23 -27.55 56.85 -17.60
C PHE A 23 -26.03 56.90 -17.89
N SER A 24 -25.43 55.71 -17.81
CA SER A 24 -24.72 55.11 -18.96
C SER A 24 -24.71 53.59 -18.81
N CYS A 25 -25.23 52.89 -19.82
CA CYS A 25 -25.31 51.44 -19.89
C CYS A 25 -23.96 50.94 -20.41
N GLN A 26 -23.14 50.34 -19.57
CA GLN A 26 -21.96 49.59 -19.98
C GLN A 26 -21.84 48.33 -19.12
N ASP A 27 -21.85 47.20 -19.81
CA ASP A 27 -21.83 45.84 -19.30
C ASP A 27 -20.69 45.62 -18.30
N THR A 28 -21.05 45.39 -17.04
CA THR A 28 -20.12 44.90 -16.01
C THR A 28 -20.18 43.38 -16.00
N THR A 29 -19.54 42.78 -17.00
CA THR A 29 -19.11 41.38 -16.95
C THR A 29 -17.62 41.40 -17.21
N MET A 30 -16.85 40.66 -16.40
CA MET A 30 -15.39 40.43 -16.49
C MET A 30 -14.48 41.07 -15.43
N GLU A 31 -14.92 41.24 -14.17
CA GLU A 31 -13.96 41.47 -13.06
C GLU A 31 -14.13 40.53 -11.84
N GLU A 32 -15.14 39.65 -11.85
CA GLU A 32 -15.32 38.59 -10.84
C GLU A 32 -14.80 37.21 -11.30
N ALA A 33 -14.25 37.12 -12.52
CA ALA A 33 -13.77 35.87 -13.12
C ALA A 33 -12.26 35.60 -12.88
N GLU A 34 -11.51 36.54 -12.30
CA GLU A 34 -10.06 36.37 -12.07
C GLU A 34 -9.68 35.84 -10.67
N ALA A 35 -10.65 35.62 -9.77
CA ALA A 35 -10.38 35.04 -8.45
C ALA A 35 -10.51 33.50 -8.39
N THR A 36 -10.85 32.81 -9.49
CA THR A 36 -11.09 31.35 -9.49
C THR A 36 -10.29 30.59 -10.55
N ALA A 37 -9.09 31.08 -10.87
CA ALA A 37 -8.14 30.38 -11.71
C ALA A 37 -6.80 30.19 -10.99
N THR A 38 -6.82 29.65 -9.77
CA THR A 38 -5.68 28.85 -9.31
C THR A 38 -5.64 27.61 -10.18
N VAL A 39 -4.93 27.76 -11.29
CA VAL A 39 -4.42 26.70 -12.15
C VAL A 39 -4.02 25.54 -11.24
N LYS A 40 -4.75 24.41 -11.34
CA LYS A 40 -4.18 23.11 -11.00
C LYS A 40 -2.93 23.00 -11.86
N LYS A 41 -1.77 23.37 -11.33
CA LYS A 41 -0.53 22.82 -11.83
C LYS A 41 -0.71 21.32 -11.62
N GLU A 42 -1.01 20.61 -12.68
CA GLU A 42 -0.53 19.24 -12.82
C GLU A 42 0.95 19.33 -12.49
N GLN A 43 1.29 19.00 -11.25
CA GLN A 43 2.67 18.75 -10.92
C GLN A 43 3.00 17.51 -11.73
N ASN A 44 3.67 17.73 -12.87
CA ASN A 44 4.40 16.69 -13.57
C ASN A 44 5.47 16.20 -12.60
N PHE A 45 5.08 15.35 -11.65
CA PHE A 45 6.00 14.64 -10.79
C PHE A 45 6.79 13.73 -11.71
N LYS A 46 8.03 14.13 -11.98
CA LYS A 46 8.98 13.32 -12.71
C LYS A 46 9.18 12.05 -11.89
N LYS A 47 8.77 10.91 -12.46
CA LYS A 47 9.01 9.57 -11.90
C LYS A 47 10.45 9.45 -11.39
N MET A 48 10.60 8.85 -10.21
CA MET A 48 11.92 8.62 -9.60
C MET A 48 12.84 7.86 -10.56
N THR A 49 14.13 8.21 -10.54
CA THR A 49 15.15 7.39 -11.23
C THR A 49 15.36 6.11 -10.45
N ALA A 50 15.80 5.03 -11.12
CA ALA A 50 16.10 3.77 -10.45
C ALA A 50 17.09 3.92 -9.27
N ALA A 51 18.10 4.78 -9.42
CA ALA A 51 19.05 5.09 -8.34
C ALA A 51 18.37 5.80 -7.15
N ALA A 52 17.44 6.72 -7.39
CA ALA A 52 16.68 7.37 -6.33
C ALA A 52 15.74 6.39 -5.63
N THR A 53 15.08 5.51 -6.39
CA THR A 53 14.21 4.44 -5.86
C THR A 53 14.99 3.49 -4.96
N SER A 54 16.16 3.02 -5.42
CA SER A 54 17.04 2.16 -4.62
C SER A 54 17.56 2.87 -3.36
N GLY A 55 17.92 4.15 -3.45
CA GLY A 55 18.34 4.94 -2.29
C GLY A 55 17.22 5.10 -1.25
N LEU A 56 15.99 5.35 -1.71
CA LEU A 56 14.81 5.44 -0.84
C LEU A 56 14.49 4.10 -0.17
N ALA A 57 14.50 3.01 -0.94
CA ALA A 57 14.31 1.66 -0.41
C ALA A 57 15.40 1.30 0.61
N ARG A 58 16.66 1.64 0.36
CA ARG A 58 17.72 1.38 1.35
C ARG A 58 17.52 2.18 2.64
N ARG A 59 17.15 3.46 2.54
CA ARG A 59 16.97 4.35 3.70
C ARG A 59 15.96 3.81 4.72
N TRP A 60 14.89 3.17 4.24
CA TRP A 60 13.79 2.67 5.07
C TRP A 60 13.76 1.14 5.19
N ALA A 61 14.77 0.45 4.66
CA ALA A 61 14.86 -1.00 4.77
C ALA A 61 15.05 -1.41 6.24
N PRO A 62 14.34 -2.43 6.74
CA PRO A 62 14.36 -2.75 8.16
C PRO A 62 15.65 -3.46 8.58
N ILE A 63 16.06 -3.26 9.83
CA ILE A 63 16.89 -4.24 10.52
C ILE A 63 15.96 -5.37 10.92
N HIS A 64 16.26 -6.58 10.47
CA HIS A 64 15.33 -7.70 10.55
C HIS A 64 15.88 -8.79 11.47
N TYR A 65 15.14 -9.05 12.54
CA TYR A 65 15.40 -10.10 13.49
C TYR A 65 14.74 -11.39 13.03
N ARG A 66 15.49 -12.48 13.08
CA ARG A 66 14.99 -13.79 12.69
C ARG A 66 15.28 -14.80 13.78
N ASP A 67 14.22 -15.39 14.30
CA ASP A 67 14.33 -16.56 15.18
C ASP A 67 14.69 -17.80 14.35
N VAL A 68 15.41 -18.74 14.97
CA VAL A 68 15.93 -19.94 14.30
C VAL A 68 15.77 -21.16 15.20
N ASP A 69 15.02 -22.15 14.72
CA ASP A 69 14.88 -23.44 15.40
C ASP A 69 15.68 -24.52 14.68
N ALA A 70 16.73 -25.01 15.35
CA ALA A 70 17.58 -26.09 14.83
C ALA A 70 17.01 -27.50 15.07
N THR A 71 15.87 -27.61 15.75
CA THR A 71 15.27 -28.87 16.20
C THR A 71 14.17 -29.35 15.27
N GLY A 72 13.97 -30.67 15.23
CA GLY A 72 12.98 -31.29 14.35
C GLY A 72 13.55 -31.73 13.00
N THR A 73 12.75 -32.55 12.30
CA THR A 73 13.19 -33.26 11.10
C THR A 73 13.47 -32.33 9.90
N TYR A 74 12.79 -31.19 9.85
CA TYR A 74 12.82 -30.28 8.71
C TYR A 74 13.57 -28.97 8.98
N ALA A 75 14.25 -28.85 10.12
CA ALA A 75 15.02 -27.67 10.49
C ALA A 75 16.28 -27.45 9.63
N GLU A 76 16.88 -28.52 9.07
CA GLU A 76 18.20 -28.47 8.41
C GLU A 76 19.25 -27.78 9.30
N GLY A 77 19.25 -28.11 10.59
CA GLY A 77 20.11 -27.47 11.59
C GLY A 77 19.83 -25.98 11.81
N GLY A 78 18.63 -25.50 11.49
CA GLY A 78 18.17 -24.11 11.62
C GLY A 78 18.09 -23.36 10.29
N LYS A 79 18.70 -23.90 9.24
CA LYS A 79 18.83 -23.20 7.94
C LYS A 79 17.53 -23.09 7.16
N SER A 80 16.51 -23.82 7.57
CA SER A 80 15.15 -23.65 7.06
C SER A 80 14.56 -22.27 7.37
N ASP A 81 15.00 -21.65 8.46
CA ASP A 81 14.54 -20.32 8.88
C ASP A 81 15.36 -19.18 8.29
N TYR A 82 16.40 -19.46 7.51
CA TYR A 82 17.25 -18.40 6.97
C TYR A 82 16.49 -17.62 5.88
N ILE A 83 16.74 -16.30 5.81
CA ILE A 83 16.33 -15.53 4.64
C ILE A 83 17.32 -15.77 3.49
N THR A 84 16.81 -15.95 2.28
CA THR A 84 17.64 -16.21 1.09
C THR A 84 16.98 -15.70 -0.19
N ALA A 85 17.64 -15.84 -1.33
CA ALA A 85 17.02 -15.61 -2.63
C ALA A 85 16.01 -16.71 -2.95
N ILE A 86 14.87 -16.37 -3.59
CA ILE A 86 13.88 -17.32 -4.09
C ILE A 86 14.50 -18.34 -5.05
N ASN A 87 15.52 -17.92 -5.79
CA ASN A 87 16.27 -18.73 -6.76
C ASN A 87 17.67 -19.11 -6.24
N TYR A 88 17.81 -19.38 -4.93
CA TYR A 88 19.12 -19.63 -4.30
C TYR A 88 19.84 -20.85 -4.89
N ASP A 89 19.10 -21.77 -5.50
CA ASP A 89 19.57 -22.98 -6.18
C ASP A 89 19.81 -22.79 -7.68
N ASN A 90 19.74 -21.54 -8.16
CA ASN A 90 19.97 -21.08 -9.53
C ASN A 90 18.85 -21.39 -10.53
N ASP A 91 17.64 -21.66 -10.08
CA ASP A 91 16.47 -21.72 -10.95
C ASP A 91 15.26 -20.97 -10.36
N TRP A 92 14.20 -20.79 -11.15
CA TRP A 92 12.95 -20.18 -10.70
C TRP A 92 11.86 -21.25 -10.65
N ASN A 93 12.14 -22.37 -10.00
CA ASN A 93 11.20 -23.43 -9.74
C ASN A 93 10.78 -23.36 -8.27
N GLY A 94 9.53 -23.01 -8.03
CA GLY A 94 8.97 -22.99 -6.69
C GLY A 94 8.80 -24.40 -6.12
N GLU A 95 8.78 -25.46 -6.94
CA GLU A 95 8.43 -26.82 -6.51
C GLU A 95 9.61 -27.67 -6.00
N ASN A 96 10.82 -27.12 -5.89
CA ASN A 96 12.01 -27.88 -5.48
C ASN A 96 12.90 -27.14 -4.46
N ASN A 97 12.48 -25.96 -3.99
CA ASN A 97 13.19 -25.18 -2.98
C ASN A 97 13.32 -25.94 -1.65
N TRP A 98 12.37 -26.77 -1.25
CA TRP A 98 12.42 -27.59 -0.06
C TRP A 98 13.40 -28.74 -0.24
N ASN A 99 13.33 -29.43 -1.38
CA ASN A 99 14.17 -30.59 -1.66
C ASN A 99 15.64 -30.19 -1.90
N ASN A 100 15.89 -29.01 -2.47
CA ASN A 100 17.22 -28.53 -2.78
C ASN A 100 17.93 -27.93 -1.56
N LEU A 101 17.20 -27.49 -0.53
CA LEU A 101 17.76 -26.80 0.62
C LEU A 101 18.94 -27.56 1.27
N PRO A 102 18.88 -28.88 1.54
CA PRO A 102 20.03 -29.61 2.10
C PRO A 102 21.33 -29.51 1.27
N ALA A 103 21.22 -29.42 -0.07
CA ALA A 103 22.38 -29.32 -0.95
C ALA A 103 23.01 -27.92 -0.95
N TYR A 104 22.21 -26.89 -0.68
CA TYR A 104 22.61 -25.47 -0.72
C TYR A 104 22.62 -24.80 0.67
N ALA A 105 22.46 -25.58 1.73
CA ALA A 105 22.29 -25.10 3.10
C ALA A 105 23.46 -24.19 3.58
N ASN A 106 24.65 -24.33 3.00
CA ASN A 106 25.83 -23.52 3.33
C ASN A 106 26.04 -22.32 2.40
N SER A 107 25.09 -22.03 1.51
CA SER A 107 25.18 -20.96 0.50
C SER A 107 23.94 -20.06 0.46
N LEU A 108 23.14 -20.06 1.53
CA LEU A 108 21.93 -19.24 1.66
C LEU A 108 22.31 -17.78 1.95
N ALA A 109 22.65 -17.05 0.89
CA ALA A 109 23.00 -15.64 0.99
C ALA A 109 21.75 -14.80 1.21
N ALA A 110 21.79 -13.88 2.17
CA ALA A 110 20.64 -13.11 2.61
C ALA A 110 20.17 -12.10 1.55
N HIS A 111 18.90 -12.18 1.19
CA HIS A 111 18.23 -11.28 0.24
C HIS A 111 16.93 -10.76 0.83
N CYS A 112 16.60 -9.51 0.50
CA CYS A 112 15.32 -8.88 0.78
C CYS A 112 14.78 -8.30 -0.53
N TYR A 113 13.59 -8.74 -0.93
CA TYR A 113 12.92 -8.23 -2.11
C TYR A 113 12.19 -6.95 -1.76
N TYR A 114 12.27 -5.93 -2.62
CA TYR A 114 11.55 -4.68 -2.40
C TYR A 114 10.84 -4.19 -3.66
N SER A 115 9.80 -3.40 -3.44
CA SER A 115 9.16 -2.60 -4.50
C SER A 115 8.76 -1.24 -3.96
N VAL A 116 8.64 -0.25 -4.86
CA VAL A 116 8.18 1.10 -4.51
C VAL A 116 6.99 1.45 -5.39
N VAL A 117 5.90 1.84 -4.75
CA VAL A 117 4.74 2.49 -5.36
C VAL A 117 4.72 3.95 -4.90
N GLU A 118 4.42 4.87 -5.81
CA GLU A 118 4.48 6.30 -5.56
C GLU A 118 3.13 6.96 -5.84
N SER A 119 2.59 7.69 -4.86
CA SER A 119 1.47 8.62 -5.04
C SER A 119 1.93 10.07 -5.04
N ASN A 120 1.05 11.03 -5.30
CA ASN A 120 1.41 12.46 -5.24
C ASN A 120 2.04 12.88 -3.90
N THR A 121 1.68 12.19 -2.82
CA THR A 121 1.99 12.61 -1.44
C THR A 121 2.85 11.61 -0.67
N HIS A 122 2.89 10.35 -1.10
CA HIS A 122 3.50 9.27 -0.33
C HIS A 122 4.30 8.33 -1.23
N TRP A 123 5.31 7.69 -0.65
CA TRP A 123 5.90 6.46 -1.16
C TRP A 123 5.46 5.30 -0.30
N PHE A 124 5.21 4.17 -0.94
CA PHE A 124 4.82 2.91 -0.34
C PHE A 124 5.90 1.91 -0.70
N ILE A 125 6.64 1.43 0.30
CA ILE A 125 7.80 0.56 0.08
C ILE A 125 7.49 -0.80 0.69
N THR A 126 7.37 -1.81 -0.15
CA THR A 126 7.23 -3.20 0.31
C THR A 126 8.62 -3.80 0.49
N TYR A 127 8.84 -4.54 1.57
CA TYR A 127 9.96 -5.44 1.77
C TYR A 127 9.42 -6.85 2.02
N ALA A 128 10.05 -7.86 1.41
CA ALA A 128 9.65 -9.26 1.54
C ALA A 128 10.87 -10.16 1.79
N PHE A 129 10.72 -11.08 2.74
CA PHE A 129 11.76 -11.99 3.23
C PHE A 129 11.36 -13.42 2.90
N PHE A 130 12.18 -14.07 2.07
CA PHE A 130 11.90 -15.41 1.58
C PHE A 130 12.64 -16.45 2.41
N SER A 131 11.93 -17.53 2.73
CA SER A 131 12.52 -18.76 3.26
C SER A 131 12.12 -19.95 2.40
N PRO A 132 12.99 -20.97 2.23
CA PRO A 132 12.71 -22.07 1.32
C PRO A 132 11.48 -22.92 1.69
N ARG A 133 10.99 -22.82 2.93
CA ARG A 133 9.86 -23.60 3.43
C ARG A 133 9.17 -22.97 4.63
N ASP A 134 7.85 -23.10 4.72
CA ASP A 134 7.10 -23.04 5.97
C ASP A 134 7.10 -24.45 6.58
N TRP A 135 7.63 -24.59 7.79
CA TRP A 135 7.82 -25.89 8.42
C TRP A 135 7.37 -25.91 9.88
N THR A 136 7.33 -27.09 10.49
CA THR A 136 7.00 -27.26 11.92
C THR A 136 7.68 -28.52 12.48
N ASP A 137 7.86 -28.59 13.79
CA ASP A 137 8.32 -29.77 14.54
C ASP A 137 7.15 -30.57 15.14
N ASN A 138 5.92 -30.07 15.01
CA ASN A 138 4.73 -30.78 15.46
C ASN A 138 4.30 -31.82 14.42
N ALA A 139 4.60 -33.08 14.68
CA ALA A 139 4.26 -34.21 13.80
C ALA A 139 2.77 -34.35 13.46
N LEU A 140 1.86 -33.75 14.26
CA LEU A 140 0.42 -33.73 13.96
C LEU A 140 0.04 -32.68 12.91
N LEU A 141 0.91 -31.70 12.67
CA LEU A 141 0.68 -30.56 11.78
C LEU A 141 1.42 -30.66 10.45
N TYR A 142 2.28 -31.67 10.24
CA TYR A 142 3.10 -31.82 9.03
C TYR A 142 2.29 -31.75 7.72
N GLN A 143 1.09 -32.36 7.69
CA GLN A 143 0.23 -32.37 6.49
C GLN A 143 -0.76 -31.20 6.42
N LEU A 144 -0.80 -30.35 7.45
CA LEU A 144 -1.81 -29.30 7.61
C LEU A 144 -1.22 -27.90 7.52
N ASP A 145 0.01 -27.72 7.98
CA ASP A 145 0.62 -26.40 8.15
C ASP A 145 1.72 -26.18 7.12
N GLN A 146 2.66 -27.12 7.04
CA GLN A 146 3.87 -27.00 6.21
C GLN A 146 3.58 -26.85 4.73
N HIS A 147 4.43 -26.09 4.06
CA HIS A 147 4.47 -26.00 2.62
C HIS A 147 5.82 -25.52 2.09
N GLU A 148 6.07 -25.90 0.85
CA GLU A 148 7.06 -25.32 -0.02
C GLU A 148 6.98 -23.78 -0.06
N ASN A 149 8.15 -23.13 -0.02
CA ASN A 149 8.30 -21.68 -0.04
C ASN A 149 7.64 -21.00 1.17
N ASP A 150 8.21 -19.88 1.56
CA ASP A 150 7.54 -18.94 2.43
C ASP A 150 8.01 -17.52 2.14
N LEU A 151 7.08 -16.56 2.18
CA LEU A 151 7.36 -15.17 1.86
C LEU A 151 6.42 -14.27 2.65
N GLU A 152 7.03 -13.52 3.57
CA GLU A 152 6.35 -12.56 4.43
C GLU A 152 7.02 -11.20 4.34
N GLY A 153 6.36 -10.15 4.82
CA GLY A 153 6.89 -8.82 4.60
C GLY A 153 6.26 -7.67 5.35
N VAL A 154 6.67 -6.47 4.95
CA VAL A 154 6.23 -5.21 5.55
C VAL A 154 6.09 -4.13 4.48
N LEU A 155 5.00 -3.36 4.57
CA LEU A 155 4.75 -2.14 3.82
C LEU A 155 5.17 -0.95 4.69
N MET A 156 6.05 -0.10 4.18
CA MET A 156 6.40 1.18 4.79
C MET A 156 5.65 2.32 4.10
N ILE A 157 4.99 3.18 4.87
CA ILE A 157 4.21 4.32 4.38
C ILE A 157 4.98 5.61 4.69
N VAL A 158 5.54 6.23 3.66
CA VAL A 158 6.47 7.36 3.78
C VAL A 158 5.86 8.63 3.18
N GLU A 159 5.63 9.64 4.01
CA GLU A 159 5.14 10.95 3.60
C GLU A 159 6.23 11.77 2.91
N LYS A 160 5.90 12.33 1.75
CA LYS A 160 6.78 13.26 1.03
C LYS A 160 6.71 14.63 1.70
N ASN A 161 7.79 15.02 2.36
CA ASN A 161 7.92 16.30 3.06
C ASN A 161 8.92 17.27 2.38
N GLY A 162 9.33 16.97 1.15
CA GLY A 162 10.33 17.73 0.39
C GLY A 162 11.79 17.36 0.69
N SER A 163 12.06 16.51 1.69
CA SER A 163 13.38 15.89 1.86
C SER A 163 13.61 14.73 0.88
N ALA A 164 14.86 14.29 0.74
CA ALA A 164 15.24 13.21 -0.17
C ALA A 164 14.55 11.87 0.12
N TYR A 165 14.19 11.62 1.39
CA TYR A 165 13.66 10.34 1.85
C TYR A 165 12.33 10.44 2.59
N GLY A 166 11.73 11.63 2.70
CA GLY A 166 10.44 11.81 3.37
C GLY A 166 10.49 11.55 4.87
N ALA A 167 9.32 11.25 5.43
CA ALA A 167 9.16 10.82 6.82
C ALA A 167 8.31 9.54 6.86
N LEU A 168 8.81 8.49 7.51
CA LEU A 168 8.04 7.28 7.76
C LEU A 168 6.88 7.59 8.72
N LYS A 169 5.66 7.21 8.35
CA LYS A 169 4.42 7.52 9.09
C LYS A 169 3.70 6.28 9.61
N GLY A 170 3.84 5.16 8.94
CA GLY A 170 3.22 3.90 9.34
C GLY A 170 3.92 2.72 8.68
N ALA A 171 3.64 1.53 9.22
CA ALA A 171 4.02 0.26 8.62
C ALA A 171 2.89 -0.75 8.78
N VAL A 172 2.77 -1.68 7.84
CA VAL A 172 1.85 -2.82 7.91
C VAL A 172 2.64 -4.09 7.64
N THR A 173 2.67 -5.03 8.59
CA THR A 173 3.37 -6.31 8.45
C THR A 173 2.40 -7.43 8.07
N VAL A 174 2.91 -8.49 7.46
CA VAL A 174 2.15 -9.71 7.13
C VAL A 174 2.61 -10.84 8.04
N SER A 175 1.64 -11.52 8.66
CA SER A 175 1.86 -12.73 9.45
C SER A 175 0.80 -13.73 9.00
N HIS A 176 1.21 -14.63 8.11
CA HIS A 176 0.39 -15.56 7.38
C HIS A 176 -0.70 -14.86 6.54
N SER A 177 -1.94 -14.85 7.02
CA SER A 177 -3.10 -14.25 6.34
C SER A 177 -3.66 -13.04 7.08
N ASP A 178 -2.95 -12.54 8.08
CA ASP A 178 -3.36 -11.40 8.91
C ASP A 178 -2.35 -10.25 8.76
N PHE A 179 -2.83 -9.02 8.70
CA PHE A 179 -2.00 -7.83 8.66
C PHE A 179 -1.98 -7.11 10.01
N PHE A 180 -0.85 -6.49 10.35
CA PHE A 180 -0.67 -5.78 11.62
C PHE A 180 -0.09 -4.39 11.38
N SER A 181 -0.68 -3.38 12.02
CA SER A 181 -0.43 -1.96 11.77
C SER A 181 0.39 -1.31 12.86
N TYR A 182 1.43 -0.56 12.48
CA TYR A 182 2.35 0.09 13.42
C TYR A 182 2.64 1.53 13.01
N THR A 183 3.00 2.36 13.99
CA THR A 183 3.44 3.74 13.73
C THR A 183 4.76 4.04 14.43
N PRO A 184 5.70 4.78 13.82
CA PRO A 184 6.88 5.25 14.53
C PRO A 184 6.49 6.32 15.55
N SER A 185 7.33 6.48 16.59
CA SER A 185 7.12 7.50 17.62
C SER A 185 6.95 8.89 17.02
N GLY A 186 5.89 9.59 17.40
CA GLY A 186 5.58 10.93 16.90
C GLY A 186 4.86 10.97 15.55
N SER A 187 4.45 9.83 14.99
CA SER A 187 3.55 9.83 13.83
C SER A 187 2.20 10.47 14.15
N SER A 188 1.58 11.06 13.13
CA SER A 188 0.22 11.59 13.20
C SER A 188 -0.86 10.54 12.91
N PHE A 189 -0.47 9.37 12.41
CA PHE A 189 -1.40 8.31 12.06
C PHE A 189 -2.00 7.71 13.35
N VAL A 190 -3.30 7.48 13.33
CA VAL A 190 -4.06 6.83 14.41
C VAL A 190 -4.86 5.66 13.83
N SER A 191 -5.43 4.79 14.68
CA SER A 191 -6.23 3.65 14.22
C SER A 191 -7.40 4.11 13.34
N GLY A 192 -7.51 3.51 12.16
CA GLY A 192 -8.64 3.68 11.25
C GLY A 192 -9.63 2.53 11.40
N LEU A 193 -9.90 1.80 10.30
CA LEU A 193 -10.67 0.55 10.37
C LEU A 193 -9.92 -0.54 11.14
N GLU A 194 -8.59 -0.54 11.04
CA GLU A 194 -7.71 -1.43 11.80
C GLU A 194 -7.10 -0.77 13.04
N SER A 195 -6.85 -1.57 14.07
CA SER A 195 -6.14 -1.11 15.26
C SER A 195 -4.65 -0.95 15.00
N ILE A 196 -4.01 0.02 15.67
CA ILE A 196 -2.55 0.09 15.70
C ILE A 196 -2.06 -0.90 16.76
N ASP A 197 -1.30 -1.89 16.34
CA ASP A 197 -0.75 -2.97 17.16
C ASP A 197 0.46 -2.54 18.00
N GLY A 198 1.10 -1.43 17.62
CA GLY A 198 2.10 -0.79 18.47
C GLY A 198 3.01 0.20 17.78
N THR A 199 4.14 0.45 18.43
CA THR A 199 5.14 1.40 17.96
C THR A 199 6.21 0.71 17.13
N LEU A 200 6.35 1.14 15.88
CA LEU A 200 7.45 0.75 15.00
C LEU A 200 8.76 1.35 15.55
N GLN A 201 9.61 0.50 16.14
CA GLN A 201 10.89 0.97 16.65
C GLN A 201 11.87 1.28 15.52
N MET A 202 12.73 2.25 15.80
CA MET A 202 13.80 2.68 14.91
C MET A 202 15.14 2.45 15.60
N ARG A 203 16.14 1.99 14.86
CA ARG A 203 17.50 1.78 15.36
C ARG A 203 18.53 2.40 14.43
N ASP A 204 19.55 3.03 15.01
CA ASP A 204 20.69 3.54 14.25
C ASP A 204 21.53 2.40 13.70
N TYR A 205 21.83 2.48 12.41
CA TYR A 205 22.83 1.66 11.74
C TYR A 205 23.58 2.56 10.76
N ASN A 206 24.90 2.70 10.97
CA ASN A 206 25.77 3.56 10.18
C ASN A 206 25.30 5.03 10.07
N GLY A 207 24.67 5.55 11.13
CA GLY A 207 24.18 6.94 11.18
C GLY A 207 22.82 7.16 10.49
N GLU A 208 22.14 6.09 10.07
CA GLU A 208 20.79 6.12 9.52
C GLU A 208 19.83 5.36 10.45
N LEU A 209 18.62 5.90 10.69
CA LEU A 209 17.60 5.24 11.50
C LEU A 209 16.77 4.25 10.65
N HIS A 210 16.84 2.97 10.95
CA HIS A 210 16.10 1.91 10.26
C HIS A 210 14.94 1.37 11.11
N PRO A 211 13.79 1.06 10.52
CA PRO A 211 12.73 0.34 11.25
C PRO A 211 13.20 -1.05 11.67
N VAL A 212 12.61 -1.62 12.72
CA VAL A 212 12.98 -2.95 13.22
C VAL A 212 11.79 -3.90 13.11
N THR A 213 11.99 -5.03 12.44
CA THR A 213 11.01 -6.12 12.35
C THR A 213 11.60 -7.39 12.96
N ALA A 214 10.72 -8.30 13.38
CA ALA A 214 11.05 -9.62 13.88
C ALA A 214 10.19 -10.66 13.18
N GLN A 215 10.71 -11.88 13.07
CA GLN A 215 10.03 -12.99 12.44
C GLN A 215 10.36 -14.30 13.17
N ASP A 216 9.31 -15.07 13.46
CA ASP A 216 9.41 -16.38 14.12
C ASP A 216 10.22 -17.38 13.29
N SER A 217 10.69 -18.45 13.92
CA SER A 217 11.10 -19.68 13.22
C SER A 217 9.88 -20.41 12.66
N LYS A 218 10.09 -21.44 11.83
CA LYS A 218 9.05 -22.37 11.36
C LYS A 218 8.03 -21.77 10.40
N GLY A 219 6.95 -21.20 10.93
CA GLY A 219 5.88 -20.57 10.17
C GLY A 219 6.15 -19.09 9.85
N HIS A 220 7.19 -18.52 10.46
CA HIS A 220 7.74 -17.23 10.08
C HIS A 220 6.75 -16.05 10.06
N SER A 221 5.84 -16.00 11.02
CA SER A 221 5.03 -14.79 11.24
C SER A 221 5.90 -13.55 11.41
N LEU A 222 5.70 -12.50 10.58
CA LEU A 222 6.49 -11.27 10.61
C LEU A 222 5.73 -10.09 11.23
N LYS A 223 6.32 -9.46 12.24
CA LYS A 223 5.75 -8.31 12.97
C LYS A 223 6.81 -7.28 13.35
N ALA A 224 6.39 -6.13 13.88
CA ALA A 224 7.32 -5.10 14.34
C ALA A 224 7.92 -5.45 15.70
N TRP A 225 9.21 -5.17 15.88
CA TRP A 225 9.86 -5.27 17.18
C TRP A 225 9.60 -4.02 18.03
N PRO A 226 9.35 -4.12 19.35
CA PRO A 226 9.36 -5.32 20.21
C PRO A 226 7.97 -5.92 20.45
N GLN A 227 6.93 -5.50 19.71
CA GLN A 227 5.59 -6.09 19.85
C GLN A 227 5.62 -7.59 19.53
N HIS A 228 6.58 -7.97 18.69
CA HIS A 228 7.02 -9.32 18.42
C HIS A 228 8.55 -9.35 18.52
N ASP A 229 9.10 -10.36 19.18
CA ASP A 229 10.54 -10.53 19.39
C ASP A 229 10.91 -11.99 19.18
N ILE A 230 12.18 -12.24 18.93
CA ILE A 230 12.71 -13.60 18.75
C ILE A 230 12.91 -14.28 20.11
N ASP A 231 12.71 -15.59 20.17
CA ASP A 231 12.88 -16.37 21.40
C ASP A 231 14.37 -16.65 21.68
N GLY A 232 15.07 -15.67 22.27
CA GLY A 232 16.46 -15.84 22.72
C GLY A 232 17.50 -15.26 21.78
N ASP A 233 18.38 -16.10 21.24
CA ASP A 233 19.42 -15.74 20.27
C ASP A 233 19.09 -16.26 18.87
N GLY A 234 19.11 -15.35 17.89
CA GLY A 234 18.84 -15.64 16.48
C GLY A 234 19.67 -14.74 15.58
N ILE A 235 19.31 -14.67 14.30
CA ILE A 235 20.07 -13.91 13.30
C ILE A 235 19.55 -12.48 13.22
N ILE A 236 20.45 -11.50 13.10
CA ILE A 236 20.08 -10.10 12.86
C ILE A 236 20.62 -9.66 11.50
N TYR A 237 19.68 -9.35 10.61
CA TYR A 237 19.92 -8.96 9.24
C TYR A 237 19.89 -7.43 9.06
N TYR A 238 20.90 -6.89 8.37
CA TYR A 238 21.07 -5.45 8.13
C TYR A 238 21.06 -5.13 6.63
N PRO A 239 20.45 -4.02 6.18
CA PRO A 239 20.43 -3.66 4.77
C PRO A 239 21.84 -3.32 4.29
N SER A 240 22.31 -4.01 3.25
CA SER A 240 23.64 -3.73 2.71
C SER A 240 23.71 -2.38 2.00
N ALA A 241 24.72 -1.59 2.36
CA ALA A 241 24.99 -0.31 1.70
C ALA A 241 25.63 -0.46 0.31
N SER A 242 26.32 -1.58 0.07
CA SER A 242 27.10 -1.87 -1.15
C SER A 242 26.48 -2.96 -2.02
N GLY A 243 25.33 -3.51 -1.61
CA GLY A 243 24.63 -4.58 -2.34
C GLY A 243 25.22 -5.98 -2.09
N VAL A 244 25.92 -6.16 -0.98
CA VAL A 244 26.44 -7.46 -0.53
C VAL A 244 25.28 -8.31 0.00
N ALA A 245 25.30 -9.61 -0.34
CA ALA A 245 24.48 -10.64 0.31
C ALA A 245 25.42 -11.56 1.08
N GLN A 246 25.34 -11.57 2.41
CA GLN A 246 26.14 -12.42 3.28
C GLN A 246 25.41 -13.73 3.59
N VAL A 247 26.17 -14.81 3.78
CA VAL A 247 25.65 -16.06 4.33
C VAL A 247 25.87 -15.99 5.85
N PRO A 248 24.85 -16.24 6.69
CA PRO A 248 25.04 -16.28 8.14
C PRO A 248 26.12 -17.30 8.54
N ALA A 249 27.00 -16.92 9.48
CA ALA A 249 28.07 -17.80 9.95
C ALA A 249 27.52 -19.00 10.76
N ASP A 250 26.47 -18.75 11.54
CA ASP A 250 25.72 -19.72 12.34
C ASP A 250 24.32 -19.19 12.65
N ASN A 251 23.53 -19.94 13.45
CA ASN A 251 22.14 -19.61 13.79
C ASN A 251 22.01 -18.40 14.72
N TYR A 252 23.12 -17.85 15.22
CA TYR A 252 23.18 -16.79 16.22
C TYR A 252 23.91 -15.54 15.69
N ASP A 253 24.09 -15.46 14.36
CA ASP A 253 24.84 -14.41 13.72
C ASP A 253 24.10 -13.06 13.85
N ASN A 254 24.56 -12.23 14.79
CA ASN A 254 23.94 -10.95 15.09
C ASN A 254 24.33 -9.83 14.11
N TYR A 255 25.02 -10.16 13.02
CA TYR A 255 25.36 -9.22 11.96
C TYR A 255 25.48 -9.90 10.60
N VAL A 256 24.39 -9.90 9.84
CA VAL A 256 24.36 -10.41 8.46
C VAL A 256 23.83 -9.34 7.52
N GLU A 257 24.63 -8.91 6.54
CA GLU A 257 24.15 -7.99 5.52
C GLU A 257 23.29 -8.71 4.46
N TYR A 258 22.08 -8.21 4.22
CA TYR A 258 21.24 -8.66 3.11
C TYR A 258 21.29 -7.71 1.92
N LYS A 259 21.20 -8.29 0.73
CA LYS A 259 21.08 -7.54 -0.51
C LYS A 259 19.61 -7.17 -0.78
N LEU A 260 19.36 -5.90 -1.07
CA LEU A 260 18.07 -5.44 -1.59
C LEU A 260 17.93 -5.79 -3.07
N VAL A 261 16.85 -6.46 -3.43
CA VAL A 261 16.52 -6.90 -4.80
C VAL A 261 15.24 -6.20 -5.25
N ASP A 262 15.31 -5.39 -6.32
CA ASP A 262 14.12 -4.74 -6.86
C ASP A 262 13.24 -5.80 -7.53
N ILE A 263 12.02 -5.98 -7.05
CA ILE A 263 11.02 -6.92 -7.62
C ILE A 263 10.81 -6.65 -9.12
N PHE A 264 10.98 -5.40 -9.56
CA PHE A 264 10.81 -4.96 -10.94
C PHE A 264 12.11 -4.85 -11.73
N GLU A 265 13.25 -5.33 -11.22
CA GLU A 265 14.45 -5.44 -12.05
C GLU A 265 14.21 -6.39 -13.22
N THR A 266 14.92 -6.18 -14.33
CA THR A 266 14.74 -7.01 -15.53
C THR A 266 15.02 -8.48 -15.24
N GLY A 267 14.04 -9.34 -15.50
CA GLY A 267 14.10 -10.77 -15.18
C GLY A 267 13.88 -11.10 -13.69
N GLY A 268 13.58 -10.08 -12.86
CA GLY A 268 13.29 -10.21 -11.44
C GLY A 268 11.91 -10.81 -11.17
N LEU A 269 11.53 -10.81 -9.89
CA LEU A 269 10.36 -11.55 -9.39
C LEU A 269 9.05 -11.20 -10.11
N TRP A 270 8.82 -9.93 -10.45
CA TRP A 270 7.60 -9.53 -11.17
C TRP A 270 7.56 -10.08 -12.61
N ASP A 271 8.69 -10.15 -13.29
CA ASP A 271 8.77 -10.73 -14.64
C ASP A 271 8.49 -12.24 -14.61
N GLN A 272 8.77 -12.90 -13.48
CA GLN A 272 8.47 -14.31 -13.27
C GLN A 272 7.00 -14.61 -13.01
N ARG A 273 6.08 -13.63 -12.90
CA ARG A 273 4.66 -13.90 -12.59
C ARG A 273 3.95 -14.85 -13.58
N PHE A 274 4.46 -14.98 -14.81
CA PHE A 274 3.95 -15.93 -15.81
C PHE A 274 4.71 -17.26 -15.86
N ASN A 275 5.76 -17.42 -15.05
CA ASN A 275 6.50 -18.66 -14.92
C ASN A 275 5.67 -19.65 -14.08
N THR A 276 5.12 -20.66 -14.76
CA THR A 276 4.26 -21.67 -14.13
C THR A 276 5.01 -22.66 -13.25
N GLN A 277 6.35 -22.66 -13.27
CA GLN A 277 7.15 -23.43 -12.32
C GLN A 277 7.30 -22.72 -10.98
N LEU A 278 7.12 -21.39 -10.95
CA LEU A 278 7.22 -20.57 -9.73
C LEU A 278 5.85 -20.21 -9.15
N PHE A 279 4.90 -19.86 -10.03
CA PHE A 279 3.59 -19.39 -9.62
C PHE A 279 2.45 -20.24 -10.20
N SER A 280 1.49 -20.57 -9.35
CA SER A 280 0.24 -21.25 -9.73
C SER A 280 -0.61 -20.42 -10.70
N SER A 281 -0.47 -19.09 -10.65
CA SER A 281 -1.05 -18.16 -11.61
C SER A 281 -0.31 -16.82 -11.56
N PRO A 282 -0.54 -15.92 -12.55
CA PRO A 282 -0.04 -14.54 -12.48
C PRO A 282 -0.55 -13.74 -11.28
N GLY A 283 -1.55 -14.26 -10.56
CA GLY A 283 -2.04 -13.71 -9.30
C GLY A 283 -0.99 -13.73 -8.18
N GLY A 284 0.06 -14.55 -8.26
CA GLY A 284 1.19 -14.50 -7.31
C GLY A 284 1.21 -15.58 -6.21
N GLY A 285 0.33 -16.57 -6.24
CA GLY A 285 0.44 -17.73 -5.35
C GLY A 285 1.55 -18.67 -5.81
N PHE A 286 2.53 -18.96 -4.95
CA PHE A 286 3.65 -19.84 -5.27
C PHE A 286 3.18 -21.27 -5.52
N THR A 287 3.87 -21.98 -6.40
CA THR A 287 3.72 -23.44 -6.54
C THR A 287 4.41 -24.16 -5.39
N GLY A 288 4.06 -25.43 -5.22
CA GLY A 288 4.73 -26.35 -4.32
C GLY A 288 4.29 -27.78 -4.58
N ASN A 289 5.06 -28.75 -4.12
CA ASN A 289 4.69 -30.16 -4.22
C ASN A 289 4.95 -30.96 -2.92
N ASP A 290 5.64 -30.36 -1.95
CA ASP A 290 5.84 -30.93 -0.61
C ASP A 290 4.68 -30.50 0.32
N PHE A 291 3.93 -31.52 0.80
CA PHE A 291 2.75 -31.44 1.69
C PHE A 291 1.49 -30.75 1.11
N LYS A 292 1.65 -29.67 0.35
CA LYS A 292 0.58 -28.93 -0.34
C LYS A 292 1.04 -28.52 -1.74
N THR A 293 0.10 -28.12 -2.60
CA THR A 293 0.42 -27.64 -3.96
C THR A 293 0.92 -26.19 -3.99
N GLY A 294 1.40 -25.67 -2.86
CA GLY A 294 1.68 -24.26 -2.59
C GLY A 294 1.13 -23.82 -1.22
N GLY A 295 1.39 -22.56 -0.85
CA GLY A 295 0.96 -21.97 0.42
C GLY A 295 1.43 -20.53 0.60
N ALA A 296 2.64 -20.24 0.13
CA ALA A 296 3.18 -18.89 0.09
C ALA A 296 2.56 -18.02 -1.03
N ASN A 297 2.54 -16.71 -0.79
CA ASN A 297 2.03 -15.72 -1.73
C ASN A 297 3.07 -14.61 -1.96
N ALA A 298 3.12 -14.08 -3.17
CA ALA A 298 3.88 -12.88 -3.49
C ALA A 298 3.16 -11.62 -2.93
N PRO A 299 3.83 -10.45 -2.85
CA PRO A 299 3.22 -9.25 -2.30
C PRO A 299 1.91 -8.80 -2.97
N TRP A 300 1.73 -9.13 -4.25
CA TRP A 300 0.51 -8.83 -5.00
C TRP A 300 -0.57 -9.92 -4.92
N ALA A 301 -0.38 -10.92 -4.06
CA ALA A 301 -1.35 -11.95 -3.67
C ALA A 301 -1.68 -11.92 -2.17
N TRP A 302 -0.86 -11.29 -1.31
CA TRP A 302 -1.14 -11.21 0.12
C TRP A 302 -2.51 -10.58 0.40
N ASN A 303 -3.26 -11.20 1.30
CA ASN A 303 -4.61 -10.78 1.63
C ASN A 303 -4.80 -10.84 3.14
N ASP A 304 -5.39 -9.79 3.70
CA ASP A 304 -5.94 -9.88 5.04
C ASP A 304 -7.27 -10.66 4.95
N GLY A 305 -7.28 -11.89 5.44
CA GLY A 305 -8.37 -12.85 5.23
C GLY A 305 -9.71 -12.43 5.83
N ASN A 306 -9.71 -11.44 6.73
CA ASN A 306 -10.88 -11.00 7.47
C ASN A 306 -11.45 -9.63 7.01
N ASP A 307 -10.74 -8.93 6.12
CA ASP A 307 -11.11 -7.60 5.66
C ASP A 307 -11.94 -7.63 4.37
N ALA A 308 -13.22 -7.29 4.47
CA ALA A 308 -14.09 -7.25 3.30
C ALA A 308 -13.85 -6.03 2.38
N ILE A 309 -13.03 -5.07 2.81
CA ILE A 309 -12.79 -3.79 2.14
C ILE A 309 -11.45 -3.80 1.39
N VAL A 310 -10.39 -4.31 2.02
CA VAL A 310 -9.08 -4.53 1.39
C VAL A 310 -9.11 -5.89 0.70
N GLN A 311 -8.84 -5.93 -0.60
CA GLN A 311 -8.84 -7.17 -1.37
C GLN A 311 -7.44 -7.77 -1.45
N GLY A 312 -7.37 -9.08 -1.74
CA GLY A 312 -6.11 -9.77 -1.94
C GLY A 312 -5.26 -9.08 -2.99
N GLY A 313 -4.00 -8.83 -2.63
CA GLY A 313 -3.01 -8.14 -3.44
C GLY A 313 -3.02 -6.61 -3.34
N GLU A 314 -4.01 -5.98 -2.68
CA GLU A 314 -4.03 -4.52 -2.53
C GLU A 314 -2.88 -3.99 -1.68
N PHE A 315 -2.24 -4.84 -0.87
CA PHE A 315 -0.98 -4.55 -0.19
C PHE A 315 0.10 -4.00 -1.14
N ALA A 316 0.22 -4.57 -2.35
CA ALA A 316 1.14 -4.10 -3.38
C ALA A 316 0.45 -3.30 -4.48
N THR A 317 -0.77 -3.69 -4.86
CA THR A 317 -1.45 -3.13 -6.05
C THR A 317 -2.21 -1.83 -5.78
N ASP A 318 -2.69 -1.60 -4.55
CA ASP A 318 -3.31 -0.33 -4.12
C ASP A 318 -2.92 0.03 -2.66
N PRO A 319 -1.61 0.19 -2.35
CA PRO A 319 -1.13 0.41 -0.98
C PRO A 319 -1.63 1.70 -0.36
N ALA A 320 -1.98 2.71 -1.16
CA ALA A 320 -2.61 3.92 -0.69
C ALA A 320 -4.04 3.67 -0.18
N LYS A 321 -4.83 2.84 -0.88
CA LYS A 321 -6.14 2.42 -0.38
C LYS A 321 -5.99 1.67 0.94
N LEU A 322 -5.07 0.72 1.01
CA LEU A 322 -4.82 -0.03 2.24
C LEU A 322 -4.49 0.92 3.40
N ALA A 323 -3.52 1.81 3.21
CA ALA A 323 -3.11 2.77 4.24
C ALA A 323 -4.24 3.73 4.67
N ASP A 324 -5.05 4.22 3.74
CA ASP A 324 -6.20 5.12 4.01
C ASP A 324 -7.32 4.41 4.79
N ASN A 325 -7.45 3.09 4.65
CA ASN A 325 -8.40 2.30 5.42
C ASN A 325 -7.84 1.93 6.80
N TYR A 326 -6.56 1.55 6.88
CA TYR A 326 -5.94 1.06 8.11
C TYR A 326 -5.62 2.20 9.09
N PHE A 327 -5.33 3.39 8.58
CA PHE A 327 -4.93 4.54 9.39
C PHE A 327 -5.83 5.75 9.16
N ASP A 328 -6.29 6.35 10.26
CA ASP A 328 -6.82 7.70 10.31
C ASP A 328 -5.69 8.72 10.57
N GLY A 329 -5.97 10.02 10.50
CA GLY A 329 -4.97 11.07 10.79
C GLY A 329 -3.88 11.19 9.71
N VAL A 330 -4.12 10.64 8.52
CA VAL A 330 -3.19 10.59 7.39
C VAL A 330 -2.93 11.95 6.73
N GLY A 331 -3.72 12.96 7.05
CA GLY A 331 -3.49 14.34 6.61
C GLY A 331 -3.67 14.52 5.10
N ASN A 332 -2.69 15.13 4.44
CA ASN A 332 -2.70 15.32 2.99
C ASN A 332 -2.30 14.02 2.28
N PHE A 333 -3.26 13.10 2.17
CA PHE A 333 -3.04 11.76 1.64
C PHE A 333 -3.67 11.61 0.24
N SER A 334 -2.86 11.23 -0.75
CA SER A 334 -3.29 11.01 -2.14
C SER A 334 -3.32 9.53 -2.47
N ARG A 335 -4.47 9.07 -2.94
CA ARG A 335 -4.66 7.76 -3.57
C ARG A 335 -4.33 7.74 -5.07
N ILE A 336 -4.06 8.89 -5.67
CA ILE A 336 -3.65 8.98 -7.08
C ILE A 336 -2.15 8.66 -7.19
N TYR A 337 -1.83 7.60 -7.92
CA TYR A 337 -0.46 7.15 -8.17
C TYR A 337 0.22 7.93 -9.29
N THR A 338 1.49 8.26 -9.08
CA THR A 338 2.41 8.77 -10.12
C THR A 338 3.32 7.67 -10.66
N ASP A 339 3.53 6.60 -9.89
CA ASP A 339 4.17 5.37 -10.36
C ASP A 339 3.61 4.15 -9.60
N ASN A 340 2.87 3.30 -10.30
CA ASN A 340 2.42 2.00 -9.78
C ASN A 340 2.61 0.94 -10.86
N LYS A 341 3.71 0.20 -10.76
CA LYS A 341 4.08 -0.84 -11.75
C LYS A 341 3.26 -2.12 -11.62
N TYR A 342 2.56 -2.33 -10.50
CA TYR A 342 1.66 -3.46 -10.32
C TYR A 342 0.31 -3.22 -11.01
N ASN A 343 -0.26 -2.03 -10.83
CA ASN A 343 -1.57 -1.69 -11.36
C ASN A 343 -1.64 -0.21 -11.76
N ALA A 344 -1.54 0.05 -13.06
CA ALA A 344 -1.65 1.40 -13.61
C ALA A 344 -3.04 2.04 -13.46
N ASN A 345 -4.06 1.23 -13.14
CA ASN A 345 -5.45 1.67 -12.94
C ASN A 345 -5.82 1.77 -11.45
N ALA A 346 -4.90 1.48 -10.52
CA ALA A 346 -5.14 1.63 -9.10
C ALA A 346 -5.31 3.11 -8.70
N GLY A 347 -5.86 3.36 -7.50
CA GLY A 347 -6.08 4.73 -7.02
C GLY A 347 -7.43 5.33 -7.42
N GLY A 348 -8.35 4.49 -7.89
CA GLY A 348 -9.75 4.88 -8.04
C GLY A 348 -10.42 5.07 -6.69
N ILE A 349 -11.15 6.18 -6.57
CA ILE A 349 -11.94 6.57 -5.38
C ILE A 349 -13.37 6.05 -5.44
N VAL A 350 -13.75 5.44 -6.56
CA VAL A 350 -14.99 4.69 -6.74
C VAL A 350 -14.65 3.37 -7.39
N THR A 351 -15.05 2.26 -6.78
CA THR A 351 -15.02 0.94 -7.42
C THR A 351 -16.41 0.63 -7.96
N VAL A 352 -16.51 0.40 -9.26
CA VAL A 352 -17.75 -0.03 -9.91
C VAL A 352 -17.70 -1.54 -10.15
N TYR A 353 -18.85 -2.19 -10.03
CA TYR A 353 -18.97 -3.65 -10.10
C TYR A 353 -20.01 -4.08 -11.12
N GLN A 354 -19.73 -5.21 -11.77
CA GLN A 354 -20.63 -5.81 -12.74
C GLN A 354 -21.98 -6.21 -12.14
N ASN A 355 -21.96 -6.90 -11.00
CA ASN A 355 -23.14 -7.50 -10.39
C ASN A 355 -23.48 -6.84 -9.05
N CYS A 356 -24.70 -7.08 -8.56
CA CYS A 356 -25.08 -6.67 -7.22
C CYS A 356 -24.24 -7.42 -6.14
N ASN A 357 -24.25 -6.86 -4.93
CA ASN A 357 -23.46 -7.31 -3.78
C ASN A 357 -21.94 -7.28 -4.03
N TYR A 358 -21.46 -6.38 -4.89
CA TYR A 358 -20.03 -6.18 -5.17
C TYR A 358 -19.35 -7.40 -5.79
N THR A 359 -20.04 -8.11 -6.69
CA THR A 359 -19.52 -9.32 -7.35
C THR A 359 -19.34 -9.11 -8.86
N GLY A 360 -18.68 -10.08 -9.53
CA GLY A 360 -18.25 -9.93 -10.93
C GLY A 360 -16.97 -9.10 -11.06
N TYR A 361 -16.73 -8.45 -12.20
CA TYR A 361 -15.56 -7.58 -12.31
C TYR A 361 -15.67 -6.38 -11.36
N ALA A 362 -14.53 -5.90 -10.89
CA ALA A 362 -14.40 -4.72 -10.04
C ALA A 362 -13.37 -3.78 -10.65
N ILE A 363 -13.77 -2.54 -10.97
CA ILE A 363 -12.89 -1.55 -11.61
C ILE A 363 -12.89 -0.27 -10.79
N ALA A 364 -11.71 0.15 -10.36
CA ALA A 364 -11.50 1.40 -9.65
C ALA A 364 -11.38 2.56 -10.65
N LEU A 365 -12.14 3.63 -10.41
CA LEU A 365 -12.16 4.86 -11.20
C LEU A 365 -11.76 6.06 -10.33
N PRO A 366 -10.76 6.84 -10.74
CA PRO A 366 -10.43 8.11 -10.09
C PRO A 366 -11.55 9.16 -10.19
N ALA A 367 -11.36 10.32 -9.54
CA ALA A 367 -12.22 11.48 -9.77
C ALA A 367 -12.10 11.93 -11.23
N GLY A 368 -13.20 12.17 -11.89
CA GLY A 368 -13.19 12.52 -13.31
C GLY A 368 -14.53 12.36 -13.99
N ASN A 369 -14.55 12.68 -15.28
CA ASN A 369 -15.69 12.52 -16.14
C ASN A 369 -15.34 11.45 -17.18
N TYR A 370 -16.16 10.41 -17.28
CA TYR A 370 -15.91 9.27 -18.14
C TYR A 370 -17.08 9.06 -19.10
N THR A 371 -16.82 9.25 -20.39
CA THR A 371 -17.70 8.81 -21.49
C THR A 371 -17.67 7.30 -21.63
N LEU A 372 -18.57 6.73 -22.42
CA LEU A 372 -18.61 5.31 -22.71
C LEU A 372 -17.28 4.79 -23.27
N ALA A 373 -16.66 5.55 -24.16
CA ALA A 373 -15.36 5.18 -24.74
C ALA A 373 -14.27 5.09 -23.66
N GLN A 374 -14.29 6.01 -22.69
CA GLN A 374 -13.34 5.99 -21.58
C GLN A 374 -13.63 4.83 -20.63
N LEU A 375 -14.89 4.58 -20.27
CA LEU A 375 -15.27 3.42 -19.45
C LEU A 375 -14.83 2.09 -20.09
N LYS A 376 -15.04 1.93 -21.40
CA LYS A 376 -14.58 0.75 -22.14
C LYS A 376 -13.06 0.57 -22.10
N SER A 377 -12.29 1.67 -22.11
CA SER A 377 -10.82 1.59 -21.97
C SER A 377 -10.36 1.09 -20.60
N TYR A 378 -11.20 1.25 -19.57
CA TYR A 378 -11.02 0.67 -18.24
C TYR A 378 -11.56 -0.78 -18.12
N GLY A 379 -12.11 -1.35 -19.21
CA GLY A 379 -12.68 -2.69 -19.21
C GLY A 379 -14.15 -2.76 -18.76
N ILE A 380 -14.82 -1.62 -18.59
CA ILE A 380 -16.23 -1.56 -18.18
C ILE A 380 -17.14 -1.71 -19.42
N VAL A 381 -18.07 -2.66 -19.34
CA VAL A 381 -19.04 -2.94 -20.41
C VAL A 381 -20.21 -1.95 -20.31
N ASN A 382 -20.77 -1.55 -21.46
CA ASN A 382 -21.93 -0.66 -21.49
C ASN A 382 -23.12 -1.32 -20.80
N ASP A 383 -23.88 -0.57 -20.02
CA ASP A 383 -25.12 -1.06 -19.42
C ASP A 383 -24.89 -2.33 -18.58
N ASP A 384 -23.77 -2.40 -17.85
CA ASP A 384 -23.35 -3.61 -17.12
C ASP A 384 -22.83 -3.28 -15.71
N LEU A 385 -23.21 -2.12 -15.17
CA LEU A 385 -22.89 -1.71 -13.79
C LEU A 385 -24.09 -1.96 -12.89
N SER A 386 -23.87 -2.71 -11.81
CA SER A 386 -24.93 -3.09 -10.86
C SER A 386 -24.66 -2.67 -9.42
N SER A 387 -23.41 -2.42 -9.01
CA SER A 387 -23.12 -1.91 -7.67
C SER A 387 -21.87 -1.03 -7.64
N VAL A 388 -21.74 -0.19 -6.60
CA VAL A 388 -20.62 0.74 -6.45
C VAL A 388 -20.16 0.83 -4.99
N ARG A 389 -18.85 0.90 -4.78
CA ARG A 389 -18.23 1.32 -3.52
C ARG A 389 -17.55 2.66 -3.72
N LEU A 390 -17.72 3.56 -2.76
CA LEU A 390 -17.18 4.92 -2.81
C LEU A 390 -16.38 5.18 -1.55
N GLU A 391 -15.28 5.89 -1.74
CA GLU A 391 -14.57 6.51 -0.63
C GLU A 391 -15.39 7.63 0.01
N ASN A 392 -15.19 7.82 1.32
CA ASN A 392 -15.85 8.88 2.06
C ASN A 392 -15.51 10.25 1.45
N GLY A 393 -16.52 11.13 1.37
CA GLY A 393 -16.34 12.47 0.79
C GLY A 393 -16.52 12.56 -0.72
N TYR A 394 -16.85 11.46 -1.41
CA TYR A 394 -17.09 11.43 -2.86
C TYR A 394 -18.51 11.03 -3.25
N LYS A 395 -18.87 11.39 -4.48
CA LYS A 395 -20.08 10.96 -5.17
C LYS A 395 -19.77 10.50 -6.58
N ILE A 396 -20.55 9.54 -7.06
CA ILE A 396 -20.65 9.17 -8.47
C ILE A 396 -22.04 9.50 -8.98
N THR A 397 -22.10 10.23 -10.09
CA THR A 397 -23.32 10.40 -10.86
C THR A 397 -23.25 9.48 -12.07
N LEU A 398 -24.14 8.49 -12.15
CA LEU A 398 -24.27 7.62 -13.30
C LEU A 398 -25.33 8.19 -14.25
N TYR A 399 -25.05 8.14 -15.54
CA TYR A 399 -25.92 8.65 -16.60
C TYR A 399 -26.33 7.52 -17.55
N GLN A 400 -27.60 7.49 -17.93
CA GLN A 400 -28.19 6.44 -18.75
C GLN A 400 -27.60 6.42 -20.16
N ASN A 401 -27.29 7.60 -20.71
CA ASN A 401 -26.72 7.71 -22.04
C ASN A 401 -25.26 8.17 -21.98
N ASP A 402 -24.53 7.94 -23.07
CA ASP A 402 -23.18 8.46 -23.23
C ASP A 402 -23.16 10.01 -23.20
N ASN A 403 -21.99 10.58 -22.94
CA ASN A 403 -21.75 12.03 -22.85
C ASN A 403 -22.66 12.73 -21.82
N PHE A 404 -22.92 12.05 -20.71
CA PHE A 404 -23.64 12.57 -19.54
C PHE A 404 -25.09 12.98 -19.82
N GLY A 405 -25.76 12.25 -20.72
CA GLY A 405 -27.16 12.48 -21.09
C GLY A 405 -28.12 11.45 -20.49
N GLY A 406 -29.42 11.68 -20.72
CA GLY A 406 -30.49 10.78 -20.26
C GLY A 406 -30.79 10.91 -18.77
N GLU A 407 -31.47 9.90 -18.22
CA GLU A 407 -31.71 9.81 -16.77
C GLU A 407 -30.38 9.69 -16.02
N SER A 408 -30.35 10.14 -14.76
CA SER A 408 -29.16 10.03 -13.92
C SER A 408 -29.50 9.71 -12.48
N VAL A 409 -28.57 9.05 -11.80
CA VAL A 409 -28.63 8.77 -10.36
C VAL A 409 -27.32 9.23 -9.71
N VAL A 410 -27.44 9.91 -8.57
CA VAL A 410 -26.31 10.31 -7.74
C VAL A 410 -26.20 9.33 -6.58
N ILE A 411 -25.03 8.74 -6.41
CA ILE A 411 -24.69 7.84 -5.32
C ILE A 411 -23.58 8.49 -4.49
N THR A 412 -23.84 8.67 -3.19
CA THR A 412 -22.97 9.38 -2.24
C THR A 412 -22.37 8.47 -1.17
N GLY A 413 -22.44 7.16 -1.36
CA GLY A 413 -21.95 6.14 -0.45
C GLY A 413 -22.13 4.75 -1.05
N ASN A 414 -21.58 3.72 -0.40
CA ASN A 414 -21.66 2.35 -0.88
C ASN A 414 -23.09 1.93 -1.22
N ASN A 415 -23.30 1.41 -2.43
CA ASN A 415 -24.59 0.93 -2.88
C ASN A 415 -24.44 -0.48 -3.46
N GLY A 416 -24.95 -1.46 -2.73
CA GLY A 416 -24.85 -2.88 -3.08
C GLY A 416 -25.72 -3.32 -4.25
N CYS A 417 -26.66 -2.51 -4.72
CA CYS A 417 -27.44 -2.80 -5.91
C CYS A 417 -28.13 -1.52 -6.42
N LEU A 418 -27.82 -1.10 -7.65
CA LEU A 418 -28.28 0.18 -8.23
C LEU A 418 -29.80 0.25 -8.49
N GLY A 419 -30.53 -0.84 -8.21
CA GLY A 419 -31.99 -0.89 -8.24
C GLY A 419 -32.52 -0.55 -9.63
N ASN A 420 -33.33 0.50 -9.74
CA ASN A 420 -33.89 0.93 -11.03
C ASN A 420 -32.83 1.41 -12.04
N PHE A 421 -31.60 1.65 -11.61
CA PHE A 421 -30.47 2.06 -12.44
C PHE A 421 -29.49 0.91 -12.75
N ASN A 422 -29.82 -0.33 -12.37
CA ASN A 422 -29.04 -1.51 -12.75
C ASN A 422 -28.89 -1.60 -14.27
N ASP A 423 -27.70 -1.88 -14.76
CA ASP A 423 -27.44 -2.17 -16.17
C ASP A 423 -27.92 -1.04 -17.11
N LYS A 424 -27.73 0.21 -16.68
CA LYS A 424 -28.12 1.41 -17.47
C LYS A 424 -27.02 2.42 -17.66
N ALA A 425 -25.91 2.31 -16.94
CA ALA A 425 -24.88 3.34 -16.96
C ALA A 425 -24.07 3.28 -18.26
N SER A 426 -24.10 4.36 -19.04
CA SER A 426 -23.28 4.54 -20.26
C SER A 426 -22.21 5.63 -20.09
N SER A 427 -22.34 6.52 -19.09
CA SER A 427 -21.28 7.47 -18.70
C SER A 427 -21.38 7.84 -17.23
N VAL A 428 -20.27 8.27 -16.62
CA VAL A 428 -20.24 8.60 -15.17
C VAL A 428 -19.42 9.86 -14.89
N LYS A 429 -19.80 10.58 -13.83
CA LYS A 429 -19.01 11.68 -13.25
C LYS A 429 -18.71 11.37 -11.80
N ILE A 430 -17.45 11.50 -11.42
CA ILE A 430 -16.96 11.27 -10.07
C ILE A 430 -16.34 12.56 -9.55
N SER A 431 -16.82 13.03 -8.41
CA SER A 431 -16.39 14.29 -7.79
C SER A 431 -16.54 14.23 -6.27
N THR A 432 -15.90 15.15 -5.56
CA THR A 432 -16.14 15.34 -4.12
C THR A 432 -17.59 15.74 -3.86
N LEU A 433 -18.11 15.43 -2.66
CA LEU A 433 -19.47 15.76 -2.25
C LEU A 433 -19.79 17.25 -2.35
#